data_AF-A0A925QW21-F1
#
_entry.id   AF-A0A925QW21-F1
#
_cell.length_a   1.000
_cell.length_b   1.000
_cell.length_c   1.000
_cell.angle_alpha   90.00
_cell.angle_beta   90.00
_cell.angle_gamma   90.00
#
_symmetry.space_group_name_H-M   'P 1'
#
loop_
_entity.id
_entity.type
_entity.pdbx_description
1 polymer ?
#
loop_
_entity_poly.entity_id
_entity_poly.type
_entity_poly.pdbx_seq_one_letter_code
_entity_poly.pdbx_strand_id
1 'polypeptide(L)'
;MKFTRPYLILLLAAAFFAVHPGHVAAQAISAEHNYAMNAPGVAMVQTVFSATVYVNKVEINQRRFNKLVDSVKKLDTSGTMLTSEQKLDLVVKALYNNPLRFFAATTQYLSQQHRILSNGTGFFITGDGYLVTNCHVIDRDSAFIRQKFIMSTYQEVADANIRSLQSAWAVTLTDEQRTLLYNSYSLIYSQLSSMILFDLQKDIYVIYRADNGNNKPFKVKKPARLIIKGKAMPGKDVAILKLDDVKNLPTLPISRDSVTNIGERVLVYGYPEPATTNVFLASDANSEPSLTAGVVSAVKESIGGWPVIQMDAIIAHGSSGSPVCNEKGEVIGLATFGSLEQNTGSLASGYNFAIPLSVVREFMDAAKVKPSLSETSLLYNEGLRYYYQAFYEKARKRFADVAELNSNYPRLQHYITLSKQKIDAGEDKGSFIQKYFFQIISVILVFVGVYVYYRWKKGKDEPYRA
;
A
#
# COMPACT_ATOMS: atom_id res chain seq x y z
N MET A 1 56.41 -56.36 -21.03
CA MET A 1 56.25 -54.88 -21.13
C MET A 1 54.76 -54.59 -21.19
N LYS A 2 54.14 -54.25 -20.06
CA LYS A 2 53.98 -52.90 -19.48
C LYS A 2 52.79 -52.12 -20.07
N PHE A 3 51.80 -51.94 -19.19
CA PHE A 3 50.80 -50.87 -19.09
C PHE A 3 49.65 -50.79 -20.11
N THR A 4 48.54 -51.47 -19.76
CA THR A 4 47.19 -51.06 -20.14
C THR A 4 46.78 -49.82 -19.33
N ARG A 5 46.37 -48.78 -20.06
CA ARG A 5 45.99 -47.45 -19.57
C ARG A 5 44.65 -47.46 -18.80
N PRO A 6 44.55 -46.80 -17.63
CA PRO A 6 43.29 -46.57 -16.92
C PRO A 6 42.71 -45.20 -17.31
N TYR A 7 41.82 -45.14 -18.30
CA TYR A 7 41.16 -43.87 -18.66
C TYR A 7 39.65 -43.95 -18.87
N LEU A 8 39.00 -45.07 -18.56
CA LEU A 8 37.54 -45.21 -18.77
C LEU A 8 36.68 -44.96 -17.52
N ILE A 9 37.27 -44.76 -16.34
CA ILE A 9 36.51 -44.49 -15.10
C ILE A 9 36.42 -42.98 -14.77
N LEU A 10 37.19 -42.13 -15.45
CA LEU A 10 37.21 -40.68 -15.20
C LEU A 10 36.24 -39.85 -16.06
N LEU A 11 35.59 -40.45 -17.06
CA LEU A 11 34.66 -39.74 -17.95
C LEU A 11 33.20 -39.68 -17.45
N LEU A 12 32.82 -40.48 -16.45
CA LEU A 12 31.49 -40.39 -15.82
C LEU A 12 31.44 -39.50 -14.56
N ALA A 13 32.60 -39.12 -14.02
CA ALA A 13 32.68 -38.18 -12.89
C ALA A 13 32.81 -36.70 -13.35
N ALA A 14 33.19 -36.45 -14.60
CA ALA A 14 33.40 -35.09 -15.12
C ALA A 14 32.16 -34.47 -15.77
N ALA A 15 31.08 -35.23 -15.99
CA ALA A 15 29.84 -34.72 -16.59
C ALA A 15 28.90 -34.00 -15.60
N PHE A 16 29.24 -33.94 -14.30
CA PHE A 16 28.37 -33.34 -13.27
C PHE A 16 28.88 -32.02 -12.67
N PHE A 17 30.01 -31.48 -13.12
CA PHE A 17 30.57 -30.22 -12.61
C PHE A 17 31.15 -29.34 -13.72
N ALA A 18 30.34 -29.03 -14.73
CA ALA A 18 30.60 -27.90 -15.62
C ALA A 18 29.59 -26.78 -15.37
N VAL A 19 29.50 -26.31 -14.11
CA VAL A 19 28.90 -25.00 -13.84
C VAL A 19 29.92 -23.96 -14.28
N HIS A 20 29.78 -23.49 -15.52
CA HIS A 20 30.45 -22.27 -15.95
C HIS A 20 30.05 -21.14 -14.99
N PRO A 21 30.98 -20.30 -14.50
CA PRO A 21 30.63 -19.03 -13.86
C PRO A 21 30.23 -18.04 -14.96
N GLY A 22 29.16 -18.37 -15.70
CA GLY A 22 28.42 -17.36 -16.45
C GLY A 22 27.68 -16.52 -15.42
N HIS A 23 27.73 -15.19 -15.56
CA HIS A 23 26.95 -14.26 -14.76
C HIS A 23 25.54 -14.81 -14.52
N VAL A 24 25.26 -15.25 -13.30
CA VAL A 24 23.90 -15.62 -12.89
C VAL A 24 23.13 -14.30 -12.88
N ALA A 25 22.50 -13.98 -14.01
CA ALA A 25 21.44 -12.99 -14.05
C ALA A 25 20.48 -13.39 -12.94
N ALA A 26 20.32 -12.53 -11.93
CA ALA A 26 19.46 -12.79 -10.79
C ALA A 26 18.08 -13.18 -11.35
N GLN A 27 17.67 -14.43 -11.12
CA GLN A 27 16.45 -14.98 -11.69
C GLN A 27 15.26 -14.19 -11.15
N ALA A 28 14.42 -13.65 -12.04
CA ALA A 28 13.20 -12.95 -11.66
C ALA A 28 12.36 -13.84 -10.73
N ILE A 29 11.90 -13.27 -9.60
CA ILE A 29 11.04 -13.99 -8.67
C ILE A 29 9.58 -13.87 -9.13
N SER A 30 8.75 -14.88 -8.82
CA SER A 30 7.33 -14.81 -9.14
C SER A 30 6.67 -13.61 -8.46
N ALA A 31 5.59 -13.08 -9.05
CA ALA A 31 4.85 -11.97 -8.45
C ALA A 31 4.36 -12.28 -7.03
N GLU A 32 3.98 -13.54 -6.77
CA GLU A 32 3.58 -14.02 -5.45
C GLU A 32 4.74 -13.98 -4.46
N HIS A 33 5.93 -14.48 -4.85
CA HIS A 33 7.12 -14.43 -4.00
C HIS A 33 7.53 -12.97 -3.73
N ASN A 34 7.46 -12.11 -4.74
CA ASN A 34 7.76 -10.69 -4.60
C ASN A 34 6.79 -10.00 -3.62
N TYR A 35 5.50 -10.33 -3.72
CA TYR A 35 4.48 -9.86 -2.78
C TYR A 35 4.71 -10.36 -1.36
N ALA A 36 5.04 -11.64 -1.18
CA ALA A 36 5.36 -12.22 0.13
C ALA A 36 6.54 -11.49 0.80
N MET A 37 7.56 -11.16 0.00
CA MET A 37 8.76 -10.48 0.46
C MET A 37 8.50 -9.03 0.88
N ASN A 38 7.75 -8.28 0.06
CA ASN A 38 7.64 -6.82 0.19
C ASN A 38 6.43 -6.37 1.01
N ALA A 39 5.28 -7.05 0.92
CA ALA A 39 4.06 -6.64 1.61
C ALA A 39 4.22 -6.41 3.13
N PRO A 40 5.01 -7.21 3.88
CA PRO A 40 5.22 -6.97 5.31
C PRO A 40 5.80 -5.60 5.67
N GLY A 41 6.64 -5.01 4.81
CA GLY A 41 7.30 -3.73 5.08
C GLY A 41 6.57 -2.51 4.53
N VAL A 42 5.38 -2.70 3.95
CA VAL A 42 4.51 -1.62 3.45
C VAL A 42 3.54 -1.23 4.55
N ALA A 43 3.33 0.07 4.74
CA ALA A 43 2.48 0.62 5.79
C ALA A 43 1.58 1.73 5.24
N MET A 44 0.43 1.92 5.89
CA MET A 44 -0.42 3.08 5.64
C MET A 44 0.11 4.27 6.44
N VAL A 45 0.24 5.41 5.77
CA VAL A 45 0.58 6.68 6.41
C VAL A 45 -0.70 7.49 6.54
N GLN A 46 -1.05 7.87 7.76
CA GLN A 46 -2.24 8.64 8.08
C GLN A 46 -1.84 9.94 8.76
N THR A 47 -2.22 11.05 8.15
CA THR A 47 -2.06 12.38 8.72
C THR A 47 -3.40 12.89 9.20
N VAL A 48 -3.47 13.28 10.46
CA VAL A 48 -4.64 13.90 11.09
C VAL A 48 -4.36 15.39 11.19
N PHE A 49 -5.17 16.20 10.50
CA PHE A 49 -5.16 17.64 10.70
C PHE A 49 -6.33 18.00 11.58
N SER A 50 -6.06 18.70 12.68
CA SER A 50 -7.08 19.18 13.62
C SER A 50 -7.05 20.69 13.63
N ALA A 51 -8.20 21.35 13.55
CA ALA A 51 -8.27 22.80 13.67
C ALA A 51 -9.60 23.22 14.29
N THR A 52 -9.60 24.37 14.95
CA THR A 52 -10.84 25.05 15.34
C THR A 52 -11.29 25.92 14.18
N VAL A 53 -12.50 25.63 13.68
CA VAL A 53 -13.08 26.29 12.52
C VAL A 53 -14.12 27.29 12.99
N TYR A 54 -13.98 28.54 12.56
CA TYR A 54 -14.98 29.59 12.77
C TYR A 54 -15.68 29.88 11.44
N VAL A 55 -17.01 29.74 11.44
CA VAL A 55 -17.87 30.10 10.31
C VAL A 55 -19.01 30.99 10.77
N ASN A 56 -19.38 31.98 9.96
CA ASN A 56 -20.57 32.77 10.25
C ASN A 56 -21.81 31.88 10.25
N LYS A 57 -22.64 31.98 11.28
CA LYS A 57 -23.93 31.30 11.32
C LYS A 57 -24.81 31.89 10.23
N VAL A 58 -25.43 31.03 9.44
CA VAL A 58 -26.42 31.40 8.42
C VAL A 58 -27.81 31.18 9.00
N GLU A 59 -28.69 32.16 8.85
CA GLU A 59 -30.08 32.07 9.29
C GLU A 59 -31.05 32.32 8.14
N ILE A 60 -32.24 31.71 8.24
CA ILE A 60 -33.34 31.93 7.30
C ILE A 60 -33.98 33.30 7.60
N ASN A 61 -34.16 34.10 6.55
CA ASN A 61 -34.99 35.28 6.60
C ASN A 61 -36.46 34.87 6.74
N GLN A 62 -36.95 34.84 7.98
CA GLN A 62 -38.30 34.35 8.31
C GLN A 62 -39.40 35.06 7.51
N ARG A 63 -39.26 36.36 7.24
CA ARG A 63 -40.26 37.14 6.48
C ARG A 63 -40.36 36.63 5.04
N ARG A 64 -39.21 36.41 4.38
CA ARG A 64 -39.19 35.90 2.98
C ARG A 64 -39.61 34.44 2.93
N PHE A 65 -39.23 33.65 3.91
CA PHE A 65 -39.62 32.26 4.03
C PHE A 65 -41.13 32.09 4.24
N ASN A 66 -41.74 32.83 5.18
CA ASN A 66 -43.18 32.79 5.42
C ASN A 66 -43.97 33.18 4.17
N LYS A 67 -43.51 34.21 3.42
CA LYS A 67 -44.12 34.59 2.14
C LYS A 67 -44.09 33.46 1.09
N LEU A 68 -43.01 32.68 1.05
CA LEU A 68 -42.91 31.51 0.17
C LEU A 68 -43.93 30.45 0.58
N VAL A 69 -43.98 30.10 1.88
CA VAL A 69 -44.94 29.12 2.41
C VAL A 69 -46.39 29.55 2.12
N ASP A 70 -46.73 30.82 2.33
CA ASP A 70 -48.06 31.36 2.04
C ASP A 70 -48.39 31.31 0.54
N SER A 71 -47.40 31.52 -0.33
CA SER A 71 -47.58 31.42 -1.78
C SER A 71 -47.86 29.98 -2.22
N VAL A 72 -47.17 29.00 -1.61
CA VAL A 72 -47.42 27.56 -1.86
C VAL A 72 -48.80 27.14 -1.33
N LYS A 73 -49.22 27.65 -0.16
CA LYS A 73 -50.58 27.42 0.35
C LYS A 73 -51.68 27.96 -0.57
N LYS A 74 -51.47 29.11 -1.22
CA LYS A 74 -52.44 29.69 -2.16
C LYS A 74 -52.59 28.90 -3.46
N LEU A 75 -51.56 28.17 -3.90
CA LEU A 75 -51.64 27.28 -5.07
C LEU A 75 -52.58 26.10 -4.83
N ASP A 76 -52.75 25.68 -3.57
CA ASP A 76 -53.69 24.65 -3.17
C ASP A 76 -55.15 25.08 -3.36
N THR A 77 -55.44 26.38 -3.17
CA THR A 77 -56.77 26.96 -3.33
C THR A 77 -57.15 27.23 -4.79
N SER A 78 -56.24 27.07 -5.76
CA SER A 78 -56.51 27.31 -7.19
C SER A 78 -56.99 26.09 -7.99
N GLY A 79 -57.46 25.03 -7.32
CA GLY A 79 -58.18 23.91 -7.95
C GLY A 79 -57.34 22.66 -8.27
N THR A 80 -56.05 22.65 -7.94
CA THR A 80 -55.21 21.45 -7.94
C THR A 80 -54.82 21.17 -6.49
N MET A 81 -55.44 20.18 -5.85
CA MET A 81 -55.07 19.82 -4.47
C MET A 81 -53.68 19.19 -4.46
N LEU A 82 -52.70 19.93 -3.95
CA LEU A 82 -51.32 19.46 -3.85
C LEU A 82 -51.17 18.62 -2.58
N THR A 83 -50.50 17.48 -2.69
CA THR A 83 -50.16 16.68 -1.51
C THR A 83 -49.16 17.41 -0.62
N SER A 84 -49.07 17.04 0.66
CA SER A 84 -48.07 17.62 1.59
C SER A 84 -46.64 17.44 1.08
N GLU A 85 -46.36 16.33 0.40
CA GLU A 85 -45.08 16.03 -0.23
C GLU A 85 -44.76 16.98 -1.41
N GLN A 86 -45.75 17.22 -2.28
CA GLN A 86 -45.60 18.16 -3.40
C GLN A 86 -45.40 19.61 -2.91
N LYS A 87 -46.10 20.00 -1.84
CA LYS A 87 -45.91 21.32 -1.21
C LYS A 87 -44.50 21.46 -0.62
N LEU A 88 -44.00 20.42 0.04
CA LEU A 88 -42.64 20.39 0.59
C LEU A 88 -41.59 20.47 -0.53
N ASP A 89 -41.78 19.73 -1.63
CA ASP A 89 -40.91 19.74 -2.79
C ASP A 89 -40.81 21.15 -3.43
N LEU A 90 -41.93 21.86 -3.57
CA LEU A 90 -41.94 23.25 -4.06
C LEU A 90 -41.15 24.19 -3.15
N VAL A 91 -41.27 24.04 -1.83
CA VAL A 91 -40.50 24.86 -0.87
C VAL A 91 -39.01 24.55 -0.99
N VAL A 92 -38.62 23.27 -1.00
CA VAL A 92 -37.21 22.84 -1.13
C VAL A 92 -36.60 23.34 -2.43
N LYS A 93 -37.29 23.18 -3.58
CA LYS A 93 -36.84 23.68 -4.88
C LYS A 93 -36.71 25.20 -4.92
N ALA A 94 -37.63 25.94 -4.28
CA ALA A 94 -37.52 27.39 -4.19
C ALA A 94 -36.31 27.85 -3.37
N LEU A 95 -36.01 27.17 -2.26
CA LEU A 95 -34.80 27.41 -1.47
C LEU A 95 -33.53 27.12 -2.28
N TYR A 96 -33.53 26.03 -3.06
CA TYR A 96 -32.41 25.64 -3.92
C TYR A 96 -32.17 26.58 -5.09
N ASN A 97 -33.23 27.04 -5.75
CA ASN A 97 -33.10 27.89 -6.93
C ASN A 97 -32.63 29.31 -6.58
N ASN A 98 -32.91 29.81 -5.37
CA ASN A 98 -32.54 31.17 -4.94
C ASN A 98 -32.10 31.22 -3.47
N PRO A 99 -31.03 30.52 -3.07
CA PRO A 99 -30.68 30.34 -1.67
C PRO A 99 -30.32 31.68 -1.00
N LEU A 100 -29.54 32.54 -1.66
CA LEU A 100 -29.19 33.87 -1.15
C LEU A 100 -30.41 34.80 -0.94
N ARG A 101 -31.56 34.49 -1.54
CA ARG A 101 -32.80 35.23 -1.28
C ARG A 101 -33.35 34.91 0.10
N PHE A 102 -33.20 33.67 0.57
CA PHE A 102 -33.83 33.19 1.80
C PHE A 102 -32.87 33.13 2.97
N PHE A 103 -31.57 33.09 2.73
CA PHE A 103 -30.56 32.95 3.76
C PHE A 103 -29.67 34.19 3.84
N ALA A 104 -29.25 34.54 5.05
CA ALA A 104 -28.28 35.61 5.29
C ALA A 104 -27.25 35.15 6.33
N ALA A 105 -25.99 35.56 6.11
CA ALA A 105 -24.96 35.41 7.13
C ALA A 105 -25.25 36.37 8.29
N THR A 106 -25.02 35.88 9.51
CA THR A 106 -25.09 36.68 10.73
C THR A 106 -23.69 37.06 11.20
N THR A 107 -23.60 37.97 12.17
CA THR A 107 -22.34 38.33 12.84
C THR A 107 -21.92 37.31 13.90
N GLN A 108 -22.77 36.32 14.19
CA GLN A 108 -22.45 35.25 15.13
C GLN A 108 -21.60 34.19 14.44
N TYR A 109 -20.55 33.74 15.13
CA TYR A 109 -19.72 32.64 14.66
C TYR A 109 -20.12 31.33 15.32
N LEU A 110 -20.16 30.26 14.53
CA LEU A 110 -20.10 28.89 15.01
C LEU A 110 -18.63 28.50 15.08
N SER A 111 -18.22 27.96 16.23
CA SER A 111 -16.88 27.42 16.45
C SER A 111 -16.98 25.91 16.63
N GLN A 112 -16.27 25.15 15.81
CA GLN A 112 -16.24 23.69 15.92
C GLN A 112 -14.82 23.18 15.73
N GLN A 113 -14.41 22.21 16.55
CA GLN A 113 -13.20 21.45 16.26
C GLN A 113 -13.51 20.43 15.17
N HIS A 114 -12.76 20.54 14.08
CA HIS A 114 -12.84 19.61 12.97
C HIS A 114 -11.55 18.82 12.87
N ARG A 115 -11.67 17.60 12.37
CA ARG A 115 -10.54 16.75 12.01
C ARG A 115 -10.70 16.26 10.59
N ILE A 116 -9.67 16.44 9.79
CA ILE A 116 -9.59 15.87 8.44
C ILE A 116 -8.45 14.85 8.39
N LEU A 117 -8.67 13.78 7.62
CA LEU A 117 -7.70 12.71 7.43
C LEU A 117 -7.11 12.80 6.02
N SER A 118 -5.80 12.59 5.92
CA SER A 118 -5.10 12.32 4.67
C SER A 118 -4.44 10.95 4.81
N ASN A 119 -4.80 10.01 3.94
CA ASN A 119 -4.23 8.68 3.94
C ASN A 119 -3.37 8.48 2.69
N GLY A 120 -2.27 7.76 2.85
CA GLY A 120 -1.41 7.30 1.77
C GLY A 120 -0.69 6.03 2.19
N THR A 121 0.29 5.65 1.39
CA THR A 121 1.16 4.50 1.63
C THR A 121 2.59 4.97 1.92
N GLY A 122 3.35 4.16 2.63
CA GLY A 122 4.79 4.27 2.75
C GLY A 122 5.41 2.90 2.96
N PHE A 123 6.73 2.85 3.06
CA PHE A 123 7.44 1.60 3.29
C PHE A 123 8.69 1.81 4.14
N PHE A 124 8.98 0.83 4.98
CA PHE A 124 10.15 0.86 5.85
C PHE A 124 11.43 0.56 5.08
N ILE A 125 12.44 1.39 5.32
CA ILE A 125 13.77 1.29 4.72
C ILE A 125 14.84 0.85 5.72
N THR A 126 14.50 0.83 7.02
CA THR A 126 15.37 0.33 8.09
C THR A 126 14.54 -0.35 9.19
N GLY A 127 15.13 -1.35 9.85
CA GLY A 127 14.45 -2.12 10.91
C GLY A 127 14.18 -1.33 12.19
N ASP A 128 14.87 -0.21 12.38
CA ASP A 128 14.68 0.72 13.50
C ASP A 128 13.63 1.81 13.20
N GLY A 129 12.95 1.76 12.04
CA GLY A 129 11.72 2.51 11.81
C GLY A 129 11.82 3.76 10.96
N TYR A 130 12.85 3.92 10.13
CA TYR A 130 12.79 4.91 9.05
C TYR A 130 11.88 4.42 7.92
N LEU A 131 11.01 5.31 7.44
CA LEU A 131 10.01 5.03 6.42
C LEU A 131 9.97 6.15 5.38
N VAL A 132 9.77 5.79 4.11
CA VAL A 132 9.61 6.72 2.99
C VAL A 132 8.13 6.81 2.59
N THR A 133 7.65 8.01 2.29
CA THR A 133 6.32 8.30 1.74
C THR A 133 6.35 9.58 0.89
N ASN A 134 5.23 10.01 0.32
CA ASN A 134 5.16 11.31 -0.36
C ASN A 134 5.05 12.48 0.61
N CYS A 135 5.58 13.64 0.21
CA CYS A 135 5.42 14.87 0.95
C CYS A 135 3.94 15.25 1.07
N HIS A 136 3.17 15.15 -0.01
CA HIS A 136 1.76 15.55 0.01
C HIS A 136 0.87 14.65 0.89
N VAL A 137 1.33 13.47 1.32
CA VAL A 137 0.58 12.62 2.25
C VAL A 137 0.65 13.19 3.67
N ILE A 138 1.78 13.79 4.01
CA ILE A 138 2.08 14.35 5.34
C ILE A 138 1.98 15.88 5.43
N ASP A 139 1.98 16.56 4.29
CA ASP A 139 2.00 18.01 4.22
C ASP A 139 1.50 18.49 2.86
N ARG A 140 0.26 18.97 2.83
CA ARG A 140 -0.36 19.57 1.64
C ARG A 140 -0.39 21.08 1.75
N ASP A 141 -0.60 21.73 0.61
CA ASP A 141 -0.83 23.17 0.55
C ASP A 141 -1.97 23.59 1.49
N SER A 142 -1.78 24.72 2.15
CA SER A 142 -2.73 25.30 3.10
C SER A 142 -4.08 25.57 2.43
N ALA A 143 -4.11 25.87 1.13
CA ALA A 143 -5.36 26.04 0.39
C ALA A 143 -6.15 24.72 0.29
N PHE A 144 -5.48 23.59 0.03
CA PHE A 144 -6.12 22.28 -0.02
C PHE A 144 -6.66 21.87 1.36
N ILE A 145 -5.84 22.01 2.40
CA ILE A 145 -6.24 21.72 3.79
C ILE A 145 -7.45 22.58 4.16
N ARG A 146 -7.38 23.89 3.87
CA ARG A 146 -8.48 24.82 4.09
C ARG A 146 -9.74 24.41 3.35
N GLN A 147 -9.64 24.05 2.07
CA GLN A 147 -10.79 23.58 1.29
C GLN A 147 -11.43 22.33 1.90
N LYS A 148 -10.63 21.37 2.40
CA LYS A 148 -11.14 20.18 3.08
C LYS A 148 -11.88 20.52 4.38
N PHE A 149 -11.33 21.41 5.20
CA PHE A 149 -12.02 21.93 6.39
C PHE A 149 -13.30 22.68 6.03
N ILE A 150 -13.27 23.48 4.96
CA ILE A 150 -14.44 24.16 4.40
C ILE A 150 -15.55 23.15 4.09
N MET A 151 -15.23 22.15 3.28
CA MET A 151 -16.19 21.14 2.86
C MET A 151 -16.73 20.33 4.04
N SER A 152 -15.87 19.88 4.97
CA SER A 152 -16.32 19.08 6.13
C SER A 152 -17.22 19.88 7.07
N THR A 153 -16.87 21.14 7.32
CA THR A 153 -17.66 22.03 8.17
C THR A 153 -19.01 22.34 7.52
N TYR A 154 -19.02 22.66 6.22
CA TYR A 154 -20.26 22.97 5.52
C TYR A 154 -21.17 21.76 5.45
N GLN A 155 -20.61 20.55 5.29
CA GLN A 155 -21.37 19.32 5.34
C GLN A 155 -22.02 19.11 6.72
N GLU A 156 -21.26 19.22 7.80
CA GLU A 156 -21.82 19.06 9.15
C GLU A 156 -22.90 20.10 9.47
N VAL A 157 -22.65 21.36 9.12
CA VAL A 157 -23.59 22.45 9.38
C VAL A 157 -24.85 22.31 8.51
N ALA A 158 -24.72 21.89 7.24
CA ALA A 158 -25.85 21.58 6.39
C ALA A 158 -26.68 20.42 6.98
N ASP A 159 -26.03 19.35 7.42
CA ASP A 159 -26.70 18.20 8.05
C ASP A 159 -27.40 18.57 9.36
N ALA A 160 -26.79 19.44 10.18
CA ALA A 160 -27.42 19.98 11.38
C ALA A 160 -28.67 20.79 11.04
N ASN A 161 -28.58 21.70 10.06
CA ASN A 161 -29.69 22.54 9.64
C ASN A 161 -30.83 21.73 8.99
N ILE A 162 -30.50 20.75 8.16
CA ILE A 162 -31.47 19.83 7.54
C ILE A 162 -32.21 19.06 8.64
N ARG A 163 -31.48 18.50 9.63
CA ARG A 163 -32.09 17.82 10.79
C ARG A 163 -33.02 18.76 11.58
N SER A 164 -32.58 19.97 11.88
CA SER A 164 -33.42 20.96 12.57
C SER A 164 -34.69 21.30 11.78
N LEU A 165 -34.59 21.43 10.46
CA LEU A 165 -35.72 21.69 9.56
C LEU A 165 -36.70 20.50 9.54
N GLN A 166 -36.20 19.27 9.46
CA GLN A 166 -37.00 18.05 9.55
C GLN A 166 -37.75 17.96 10.89
N SER A 167 -37.09 18.26 12.01
CA SER A 167 -37.71 18.30 13.33
C SER A 167 -38.76 19.40 13.42
N ALA A 168 -38.45 20.61 12.93
CA ALA A 168 -39.37 21.75 12.99
C ALA A 168 -40.63 21.55 12.14
N TRP A 169 -40.51 20.84 11.01
CA TRP A 169 -41.64 20.57 10.12
C TRP A 169 -42.30 19.21 10.36
N ALA A 170 -41.75 18.40 11.27
CA ALA A 170 -42.16 17.01 11.51
C ALA A 170 -42.22 16.18 10.21
N VAL A 171 -41.20 16.30 9.35
CA VAL A 171 -41.11 15.60 8.05
C VAL A 171 -39.83 14.80 7.90
N THR A 172 -39.90 13.73 7.12
CA THR A 172 -38.73 13.02 6.60
C THR A 172 -38.49 13.45 5.16
N LEU A 173 -37.33 14.05 4.88
CA LEU A 173 -36.95 14.45 3.53
C LEU A 173 -36.45 13.25 2.72
N THR A 174 -36.75 13.22 1.43
CA THR A 174 -36.16 12.24 0.50
C THR A 174 -34.67 12.55 0.25
N ASP A 175 -33.91 11.57 -0.24
CA ASP A 175 -32.49 11.75 -0.55
C ASP A 175 -32.25 12.86 -1.59
N GLU A 176 -33.16 13.01 -2.55
CA GLU A 176 -33.13 14.10 -3.54
C GLU A 176 -33.30 15.46 -2.86
N GLN A 177 -34.31 15.61 -1.98
CA GLN A 177 -34.57 16.85 -1.26
C GLN A 177 -33.41 17.21 -0.32
N ARG A 178 -32.81 16.22 0.35
CA ARG A 178 -31.61 16.40 1.16
C ARG A 178 -30.44 16.89 0.33
N THR A 179 -30.24 16.32 -0.85
CA THR A 179 -29.18 16.72 -1.79
C THR A 179 -29.38 18.17 -2.28
N LEU A 180 -30.61 18.55 -2.62
CA LEU A 180 -30.92 19.94 -3.01
C LEU A 180 -30.63 20.93 -1.88
N LEU A 181 -31.05 20.64 -0.65
CA LEU A 181 -30.75 21.50 0.50
C LEU A 181 -29.25 21.53 0.82
N TYR A 182 -28.57 20.39 0.75
CA TYR A 182 -27.12 20.31 0.93
C TYR A 182 -26.37 21.21 -0.06
N ASN A 183 -26.72 21.13 -1.35
CA ASN A 183 -26.14 21.97 -2.39
C ASN A 183 -26.44 23.45 -2.14
N SER A 184 -27.64 23.76 -1.65
CA SER A 184 -28.04 25.13 -1.27
C SER A 184 -27.14 25.67 -0.15
N TYR A 185 -27.01 24.93 0.96
CA TYR A 185 -26.15 25.33 2.07
C TYR A 185 -24.69 25.44 1.65
N SER A 186 -24.18 24.50 0.85
CA SER A 186 -22.82 24.55 0.31
C SER A 186 -22.56 25.82 -0.50
N LEU A 187 -23.53 26.25 -1.33
CA LEU A 187 -23.44 27.50 -2.09
C LEU A 187 -23.48 28.72 -1.16
N ILE A 188 -24.38 28.75 -0.19
CA ILE A 188 -24.51 29.88 0.76
C ILE A 188 -23.22 30.05 1.54
N TYR A 189 -22.71 28.96 2.12
CA TYR A 189 -21.51 29.01 2.92
C TYR A 189 -20.26 29.33 2.08
N SER A 190 -20.19 28.90 0.82
CA SER A 190 -19.06 29.27 -0.06
C SER A 190 -19.08 30.74 -0.49
N GLN A 191 -20.25 31.37 -0.63
CA GLN A 191 -20.38 32.76 -1.08
C GLN A 191 -20.47 33.80 0.05
N LEU A 192 -21.03 33.42 1.21
CA LEU A 192 -21.33 34.37 2.28
C LEU A 192 -20.44 34.22 3.52
N SER A 193 -19.74 33.10 3.70
CA SER A 193 -19.00 32.83 4.93
C SER A 193 -17.50 32.92 4.72
N SER A 194 -16.86 33.80 5.50
CA SER A 194 -15.40 33.80 5.64
C SER A 194 -15.01 32.78 6.71
N MET A 195 -14.48 31.63 6.30
CA MET A 195 -13.97 30.64 7.25
C MET A 195 -12.60 31.06 7.80
N ILE A 196 -12.45 31.01 9.12
CA ILE A 196 -11.17 31.18 9.81
C ILE A 196 -10.77 29.84 10.44
N LEU A 197 -9.56 29.39 10.15
CA LEU A 197 -8.95 28.24 10.81
C LEU A 197 -8.01 28.75 11.90
N PHE A 198 -8.19 28.25 13.11
CA PHE A 198 -7.35 28.55 14.25
C PHE A 198 -6.74 27.25 14.83
N ASP A 199 -5.51 27.35 15.35
CA ASP A 199 -4.78 26.24 15.96
C ASP A 199 -4.74 24.97 15.08
N LEU A 200 -4.23 25.12 13.85
CA LEU A 200 -4.06 23.98 12.95
C LEU A 200 -2.93 23.08 13.47
N GLN A 201 -3.31 21.94 14.03
CA GLN A 201 -2.41 20.88 14.49
C GLN A 201 -2.31 19.76 13.44
N LYS A 202 -1.17 19.07 13.47
CA LYS A 202 -0.84 18.01 12.52
C LYS A 202 -0.15 16.84 13.21
N ASP A 203 -0.82 15.71 13.21
CA ASP A 203 -0.30 14.46 13.76
C ASP A 203 -0.12 13.42 12.65
N ILE A 204 1.05 12.78 12.59
CA ILE A 204 1.36 11.76 11.59
C ILE A 204 1.42 10.41 12.29
N TYR A 205 0.72 9.43 11.73
CA TYR A 205 0.72 8.05 12.19
C TYR A 205 1.11 7.11 11.07
N VAL A 206 1.88 6.07 11.41
CA VAL A 206 2.10 4.92 10.54
C VAL A 206 1.29 3.75 11.10
N ILE A 207 0.53 3.11 10.22
CA ILE A 207 -0.33 1.98 10.52
C ILE A 207 0.15 0.79 9.67
N TYR A 208 0.66 -0.24 10.32
CA TYR A 208 1.20 -1.42 9.66
C TYR A 208 0.57 -2.70 10.21
N ARG A 209 0.60 -3.77 9.41
CA ARG A 209 0.10 -5.07 9.81
C ARG A 209 1.10 -5.78 10.71
N ALA A 210 0.58 -6.52 11.68
CA ALA A 210 1.28 -7.52 12.46
C ALA A 210 0.36 -8.74 12.62
N ASP A 211 0.93 -9.93 12.76
CA ASP A 211 0.14 -11.16 12.90
C ASP A 211 0.39 -11.77 14.27
N ASN A 212 -0.65 -12.22 14.95
CA ASN A 212 -0.45 -12.94 16.20
C ASN A 212 -0.02 -14.40 15.96
N GLY A 213 0.29 -15.13 17.05
CA GLY A 213 0.71 -16.54 16.97
C GLY A 213 -0.29 -17.50 16.31
N ASN A 214 -1.56 -17.10 16.13
CA ASN A 214 -2.59 -17.89 15.46
C ASN A 214 -2.81 -17.47 14.00
N ASN A 215 -1.85 -16.75 13.40
CA ASN A 215 -1.94 -16.20 12.04
C ASN A 215 -3.13 -15.24 11.85
N LYS A 216 -3.61 -14.62 12.92
CA LYS A 216 -4.69 -13.61 12.84
C LYS A 216 -4.06 -12.22 12.73
N PRO A 217 -4.37 -11.45 11.67
CA PRO A 217 -3.84 -10.11 11.51
C PRO A 217 -4.43 -9.10 12.49
N PHE A 218 -3.63 -8.12 12.85
CA PHE A 218 -4.04 -6.90 13.54
C PHE A 218 -3.22 -5.70 13.05
N LYS A 219 -3.74 -4.50 13.29
CA LYS A 219 -3.08 -3.24 12.90
C LYS A 219 -2.34 -2.65 14.10
N VAL A 220 -1.09 -2.26 13.90
CA VAL A 220 -0.32 -1.45 14.84
C VAL A 220 -0.31 -0.02 14.35
N LYS A 221 -0.80 0.92 15.19
CA LYS A 221 -0.76 2.36 14.92
C LYS A 221 0.29 3.01 15.82
N LYS A 222 1.28 3.68 15.22
CA LYS A 222 2.36 4.38 15.94
C LYS A 222 2.48 5.83 15.46
N PRO A 223 2.73 6.79 16.36
CA PRO A 223 3.06 8.16 15.95
C PRO A 223 4.40 8.16 15.21
N ALA A 224 4.53 9.03 14.21
CA ALA A 224 5.72 9.18 13.40
C ALA A 224 6.20 10.62 13.41
N ARG A 225 7.51 10.81 13.56
CA ARG A 225 8.14 12.12 13.42
C ARG A 225 8.62 12.35 12.00
N LEU A 226 8.45 13.56 11.52
CA LEU A 226 9.03 14.02 10.27
C LEU A 226 10.54 14.24 10.44
N ILE A 227 11.34 13.61 9.59
CA ILE A 227 12.80 13.81 9.54
C ILE A 227 13.17 14.83 8.47
N ILE A 228 12.71 14.61 7.23
CA ILE A 228 12.91 15.52 6.11
C ILE A 228 11.75 15.38 5.12
N LYS A 229 11.43 16.45 4.40
CA LYS A 229 10.49 16.45 3.27
C LYS A 229 10.94 17.38 2.18
N GLY A 230 10.51 17.10 0.96
CA GLY A 230 10.60 18.01 -0.17
C GLY A 230 9.36 18.89 -0.28
N LYS A 231 8.86 19.01 -1.51
CA LYS A 231 7.64 19.76 -1.83
C LYS A 231 6.71 18.84 -2.62
N ALA A 232 5.41 18.96 -2.38
CA ALA A 232 4.40 18.31 -3.23
C ALA A 232 4.61 18.69 -4.71
N MET A 233 4.11 17.86 -5.63
CA MET A 233 4.16 18.12 -7.07
C MET A 233 3.69 19.55 -7.40
N PRO A 234 4.38 20.30 -8.28
CA PRO A 234 5.47 19.88 -9.17
C PRO A 234 6.87 19.89 -8.52
N GLY A 235 6.98 19.80 -7.19
CA GLY A 235 8.21 19.59 -6.42
C GLY A 235 8.66 18.13 -6.27
N LYS A 236 9.82 17.92 -5.63
CA LYS A 236 10.30 16.58 -5.24
C LYS A 236 9.45 16.04 -4.09
N ASP A 237 8.43 15.27 -4.44
CA ASP A 237 7.37 14.82 -3.55
C ASP A 237 7.75 13.61 -2.70
N VAL A 238 8.77 13.78 -1.85
CA VAL A 238 9.32 12.75 -0.97
C VAL A 238 9.33 13.25 0.46
N ALA A 239 9.06 12.35 1.41
CA ALA A 239 9.25 12.57 2.83
C ALA A 239 9.82 11.32 3.50
N ILE A 240 10.66 11.54 4.51
CA ILE A 240 11.20 10.50 5.39
C ILE A 240 10.64 10.73 6.79
N LEU A 241 10.04 9.68 7.33
CA LEU A 241 9.48 9.61 8.67
C LEU A 241 10.32 8.67 9.54
N LYS A 242 10.22 8.85 10.86
CA LYS A 242 10.81 7.95 11.85
C LYS A 242 9.78 7.55 12.90
N LEU A 243 9.67 6.25 13.14
CA LEU A 243 9.01 5.70 14.33
C LEU A 243 10.01 5.55 15.47
N ASP A 244 9.60 5.89 16.68
CA ASP A 244 10.39 5.70 17.89
C ASP A 244 9.99 4.38 18.59
N ASP A 245 10.89 3.83 19.40
CA ASP A 245 10.69 2.59 20.18
C ASP A 245 10.25 1.37 19.35
N VAL A 246 10.85 1.18 18.18
CA VAL A 246 10.65 0.03 17.30
C VAL A 246 11.99 -0.57 16.88
N LYS A 247 12.00 -1.89 16.67
CA LYS A 247 13.14 -2.66 16.18
C LYS A 247 12.64 -3.83 15.36
N ASN A 248 13.50 -4.38 14.51
CA ASN A 248 13.20 -5.57 13.71
C ASN A 248 11.91 -5.46 12.89
N LEU A 249 11.57 -4.24 12.47
CA LEU A 249 10.46 -4.01 11.56
C LEU A 249 10.75 -4.66 10.21
N PRO A 250 9.72 -5.16 9.50
CA PRO A 250 9.90 -5.60 8.14
C PRO A 250 10.32 -4.42 7.24
N THR A 251 11.26 -4.64 6.34
CA THR A 251 11.86 -3.61 5.48
C THR A 251 11.96 -4.07 4.04
N LEU A 252 11.89 -3.15 3.09
CA LEU A 252 12.05 -3.46 1.67
C LEU A 252 13.51 -3.28 1.21
N PRO A 253 14.00 -4.15 0.31
CA PRO A 253 15.31 -3.95 -0.30
C PRO A 253 15.24 -2.77 -1.25
N ILE A 254 16.23 -1.89 -1.16
CA ILE A 254 16.39 -0.74 -2.06
C ILE A 254 17.33 -1.16 -3.18
N SER A 255 16.93 -0.94 -4.44
CA SER A 255 17.80 -1.28 -5.57
C SER A 255 19.11 -0.49 -5.48
N ARG A 256 20.19 -1.02 -6.07
CA ARG A 256 21.46 -0.27 -6.22
C ARG A 256 21.49 0.53 -7.53
N ASP A 257 20.68 0.12 -8.49
CA ASP A 257 20.60 0.77 -9.78
C ASP A 257 19.82 2.08 -9.64
N SER A 258 20.28 3.15 -10.29
CA SER A 258 19.60 4.45 -10.32
C SER A 258 18.85 4.71 -11.61
N VAL A 259 19.02 3.83 -12.59
CA VAL A 259 18.44 3.96 -13.93
C VAL A 259 17.31 2.96 -14.07
N THR A 260 16.12 3.47 -14.35
CA THR A 260 14.94 2.66 -14.65
C THR A 260 14.85 2.46 -16.15
N ASN A 261 14.63 1.23 -16.61
CA ASN A 261 14.56 0.92 -18.04
C ASN A 261 13.12 0.97 -18.54
N ILE A 262 12.90 1.53 -19.73
CA ILE A 262 11.60 1.46 -20.41
C ILE A 262 11.29 0.00 -20.75
N GLY A 263 10.06 -0.43 -20.49
CA GLY A 263 9.60 -1.82 -20.64
C GLY A 263 9.90 -2.72 -19.45
N GLU A 264 10.62 -2.24 -18.43
CA GLU A 264 10.84 -2.98 -17.18
C GLU A 264 9.50 -3.22 -16.47
N ARG A 265 9.23 -4.48 -16.09
CA ARG A 265 8.03 -4.83 -15.33
C ARG A 265 8.15 -4.27 -13.92
N VAL A 266 7.06 -3.64 -13.46
CA VAL A 266 6.97 -3.06 -12.12
C VAL A 266 5.81 -3.63 -11.33
N LEU A 267 6.01 -3.69 -10.02
CA LEU A 267 5.02 -4.11 -9.03
C LEU A 267 4.84 -2.98 -8.02
N VAL A 268 3.61 -2.59 -7.75
CA VAL A 268 3.28 -1.48 -6.84
C VAL A 268 2.45 -2.00 -5.68
N TYR A 269 2.86 -1.67 -4.46
CA TYR A 269 2.25 -2.17 -3.22
C TYR A 269 1.64 -1.02 -2.45
N GLY A 270 0.38 -1.10 -2.05
CA GLY A 270 -0.14 -0.08 -1.15
C GLY A 270 -1.58 -0.25 -0.71
N TYR A 271 -2.10 0.80 -0.12
CA TYR A 271 -3.42 0.83 0.51
C TYR A 271 -4.36 1.75 -0.29
N PRO A 272 -4.81 1.34 -1.49
CA PRO A 272 -5.79 2.12 -2.22
C PRO A 272 -7.10 2.19 -1.44
N GLU A 273 -7.70 3.38 -1.38
CA GLU A 273 -8.94 3.65 -0.65
C GLU A 273 -10.08 2.69 -1.06
N PRO A 274 -10.33 2.43 -2.36
CA PRO A 274 -11.40 1.50 -2.77
C PRO A 274 -11.22 0.07 -2.27
N ALA A 275 -9.99 -0.37 -1.96
CA ALA A 275 -9.73 -1.70 -1.40
C ALA A 275 -9.69 -1.70 0.13
N THR A 276 -9.60 -0.52 0.77
CA THR A 276 -9.50 -0.38 2.23
C THR A 276 -10.78 0.16 2.89
N THR A 277 -11.72 0.68 2.11
CA THR A 277 -13.04 1.20 2.58
C THR A 277 -14.22 0.42 2.01
N ASN A 278 -13.98 -0.69 1.32
CA ASN A 278 -15.02 -1.49 0.69
C ASN A 278 -15.89 -2.19 1.74
N VAL A 279 -17.18 -1.85 1.76
CA VAL A 279 -18.17 -2.40 2.70
C VAL A 279 -18.46 -3.89 2.52
N PHE A 280 -18.07 -4.48 1.39
CA PHE A 280 -18.21 -5.90 1.11
C PHE A 280 -16.97 -6.72 1.54
N LEU A 281 -15.88 -6.07 1.95
CA LEU A 281 -14.67 -6.74 2.42
C LEU A 281 -14.67 -6.87 3.94
N ALA A 282 -14.12 -7.98 4.43
CA ALA A 282 -13.91 -8.18 5.85
C ALA A 282 -12.96 -7.11 6.40
N SER A 283 -13.26 -6.60 7.60
CA SER A 283 -12.51 -5.48 8.20
C SER A 283 -11.01 -5.73 8.37
N ASP A 284 -10.59 -7.00 8.45
CA ASP A 284 -9.21 -7.45 8.53
C ASP A 284 -8.50 -7.46 7.18
N ALA A 285 -9.21 -7.65 6.07
CA ALA A 285 -8.69 -7.55 4.70
C ALA A 285 -8.09 -6.17 4.39
N ASN A 286 -8.59 -5.12 5.05
CA ASN A 286 -8.09 -3.75 4.94
C ASN A 286 -6.70 -3.55 5.59
N SER A 287 -6.05 -4.62 6.07
CA SER A 287 -4.73 -4.59 6.71
C SER A 287 -3.61 -5.01 5.77
N GLU A 288 -3.92 -5.63 4.63
CA GLU A 288 -2.94 -6.03 3.63
C GLU A 288 -2.80 -4.96 2.53
N PRO A 289 -1.58 -4.69 2.07
CA PRO A 289 -1.41 -3.89 0.87
C PRO A 289 -1.93 -4.67 -0.35
N SER A 290 -2.62 -3.99 -1.24
CA SER A 290 -2.94 -4.47 -2.58
C SER A 290 -1.70 -4.44 -3.47
N LEU A 291 -1.59 -5.42 -4.36
CA LEU A 291 -0.58 -5.47 -5.41
C LEU A 291 -1.20 -5.09 -6.75
N THR A 292 -0.58 -4.15 -7.46
CA THR A 292 -0.82 -3.91 -8.88
C THR A 292 0.47 -4.10 -9.67
N ALA A 293 0.35 -4.45 -10.94
CA ALA A 293 1.50 -4.69 -11.82
C ALA A 293 1.33 -3.91 -13.12
N GLY A 294 2.46 -3.57 -13.73
CA GLY A 294 2.54 -2.85 -14.98
C GLY A 294 3.96 -2.87 -15.54
N VAL A 295 4.26 -1.93 -16.41
CA VAL A 295 5.58 -1.68 -16.98
C VAL A 295 5.94 -0.19 -16.87
N VAL A 296 7.23 0.09 -16.94
CA VAL A 296 7.74 1.45 -17.17
C VAL A 296 7.43 1.83 -18.61
N SER A 297 6.48 2.74 -18.79
CA SER A 297 6.05 3.20 -20.12
C SER A 297 7.01 4.25 -20.69
N ALA A 298 7.57 5.12 -19.83
CA ALA A 298 8.52 6.15 -20.22
C ALA A 298 9.27 6.71 -18.99
N VAL A 299 10.38 7.40 -19.23
CA VAL A 299 10.98 8.31 -18.24
C VAL A 299 10.87 9.71 -18.82
N LYS A 300 10.22 10.62 -18.10
CA LYS A 300 9.96 12.00 -18.53
C LYS A 300 10.66 12.99 -17.61
N GLU A 301 10.84 14.21 -18.08
CA GLU A 301 11.33 15.32 -17.27
C GLU A 301 10.14 16.04 -16.62
N SER A 302 10.26 16.33 -15.33
CA SER A 302 9.29 17.18 -14.62
C SER A 302 9.50 18.66 -14.93
N ILE A 303 8.53 19.50 -14.58
CA ILE A 303 8.64 20.97 -14.71
C ILE A 303 9.86 21.53 -13.94
N GLY A 304 10.27 20.86 -12.87
CA GLY A 304 11.45 21.25 -12.10
C GLY A 304 12.77 20.63 -12.56
N GLY A 305 12.81 19.97 -13.72
CA GLY A 305 14.03 19.48 -14.36
C GLY A 305 14.59 18.16 -13.81
N TRP A 306 13.84 17.42 -12.98
CA TRP A 306 14.23 16.08 -12.53
C TRP A 306 13.39 14.98 -13.21
N PRO A 307 13.92 13.74 -13.33
CA PRO A 307 13.22 12.64 -13.96
C PRO A 307 11.99 12.19 -13.15
N VAL A 308 10.96 11.73 -13.87
CA VAL A 308 9.77 11.04 -13.35
C VAL A 308 9.53 9.78 -14.17
N ILE A 309 9.22 8.68 -13.48
CA ILE A 309 8.92 7.40 -14.11
C ILE A 309 7.44 7.40 -14.47
N GLN A 310 7.10 7.21 -15.74
CA GLN A 310 5.73 6.92 -16.17
C GLN A 310 5.53 5.41 -16.20
N MET A 311 4.42 4.93 -15.64
CA MET A 311 4.02 3.53 -15.62
C MET A 311 2.53 3.36 -15.88
N ASP A 312 2.14 2.18 -16.34
CA ASP A 312 0.74 1.80 -16.56
C ASP A 312 0.16 0.98 -15.40
N ALA A 313 0.96 0.67 -14.37
CA ALA A 313 0.49 0.04 -13.14
C ALA A 313 -0.62 0.89 -12.51
N ILE A 314 -1.76 0.25 -12.22
CA ILE A 314 -2.94 0.92 -11.67
C ILE A 314 -2.62 1.43 -10.26
N ILE A 315 -2.84 2.72 -10.03
CA ILE A 315 -2.82 3.33 -8.70
C ILE A 315 -4.12 4.12 -8.49
N ALA A 316 -4.54 4.26 -7.23
CA ALA A 316 -5.73 5.01 -6.86
C ALA A 316 -5.42 5.95 -5.69
N HIS A 317 -6.41 6.74 -5.26
CA HIS A 317 -6.33 7.45 -3.97
C HIS A 317 -5.92 6.45 -2.87
N GLY A 318 -4.96 6.82 -2.02
CA GLY A 318 -4.35 5.94 -1.01
C GLY A 318 -3.08 5.21 -1.46
N SER A 319 -2.85 5.04 -2.77
CA SER A 319 -1.60 4.47 -3.31
C SER A 319 -0.43 5.47 -3.35
N SER A 320 -0.67 6.75 -3.09
CA SER A 320 0.41 7.75 -3.02
C SER A 320 1.39 7.40 -1.92
N GLY A 321 2.66 7.23 -2.29
CA GLY A 321 3.77 6.82 -1.44
C GLY A 321 4.03 5.31 -1.46
N SER A 322 3.32 4.57 -2.30
CA SER A 322 3.60 3.15 -2.55
C SER A 322 5.01 2.93 -3.11
N PRO A 323 5.75 1.92 -2.63
CA PRO A 323 6.96 1.47 -3.31
C PRO A 323 6.60 0.92 -4.69
N VAL A 324 7.38 1.33 -5.68
CA VAL A 324 7.42 0.73 -7.01
C VAL A 324 8.64 -0.18 -7.04
N CYS A 325 8.44 -1.48 -7.18
CA CYS A 325 9.52 -2.47 -7.18
C CYS A 325 9.71 -3.13 -8.54
N ASN A 326 10.93 -3.55 -8.83
CA ASN A 326 11.26 -4.38 -9.98
C ASN A 326 10.94 -5.87 -9.73
N GLU A 327 11.20 -6.73 -10.71
CA GLU A 327 10.98 -8.18 -10.62
C GLU A 327 11.87 -8.89 -9.61
N LYS A 328 12.97 -8.27 -9.16
CA LYS A 328 13.81 -8.77 -8.05
C LYS A 328 13.22 -8.42 -6.68
N GLY A 329 12.16 -7.60 -6.68
CA GLY A 329 11.48 -7.08 -5.50
C GLY A 329 12.22 -5.94 -4.83
N GLU A 330 13.18 -5.32 -5.53
CA GLU A 330 13.88 -4.13 -5.05
C GLU A 330 13.06 -2.89 -5.41
N VAL A 331 12.98 -1.94 -4.48
CA VAL A 331 12.36 -0.63 -4.73
C VAL A 331 13.19 0.12 -5.77
N ILE A 332 12.53 0.65 -6.80
CA ILE A 332 13.10 1.49 -7.86
C ILE A 332 12.43 2.87 -7.94
N GLY A 333 11.33 3.09 -7.22
CA GLY A 333 10.65 4.37 -7.18
C GLY A 333 9.56 4.46 -6.10
N LEU A 334 8.93 5.62 -6.03
CA LEU A 334 7.88 5.98 -5.09
C LEU A 334 6.69 6.54 -5.86
N ALA A 335 5.58 5.81 -5.90
CA ALA A 335 4.36 6.24 -6.60
C ALA A 335 3.85 7.55 -5.99
N THR A 336 3.36 8.48 -6.81
CA THR A 336 2.92 9.82 -6.33
C THR A 336 1.58 10.24 -6.92
N PHE A 337 1.49 10.37 -8.25
CA PHE A 337 0.33 10.93 -8.94
C PHE A 337 -0.07 10.09 -10.16
N GLY A 338 -1.36 10.09 -10.48
CA GLY A 338 -1.84 9.83 -11.85
C GLY A 338 -2.13 11.17 -12.53
N SER A 339 -2.01 11.23 -13.85
CA SER A 339 -2.43 12.43 -14.60
C SER A 339 -3.92 12.68 -14.35
N LEU A 340 -4.35 13.93 -14.19
CA LEU A 340 -5.78 14.24 -14.19
C LEU A 340 -6.23 14.42 -15.65
N GLU A 341 -7.31 13.79 -16.03
CA GLU A 341 -7.97 14.01 -17.30
C GLU A 341 -8.66 15.38 -17.26
N GLN A 342 -8.22 16.30 -18.12
CA GLN A 342 -8.62 17.72 -18.08
C GLN A 342 -10.13 17.94 -18.24
N ASN A 343 -10.83 17.01 -18.88
CA ASN A 343 -12.26 17.13 -19.17
C ASN A 343 -13.15 16.57 -18.05
N THR A 344 -12.66 15.61 -17.26
CA THR A 344 -13.45 14.89 -16.26
C THR A 344 -12.97 15.12 -14.83
N GLY A 345 -11.77 15.69 -14.65
CA GLY A 345 -11.13 15.83 -13.35
C GLY A 345 -10.78 14.48 -12.68
N SER A 346 -10.95 13.36 -13.39
CA SER A 346 -10.65 12.01 -12.93
C SER A 346 -9.21 11.62 -13.26
N LEU A 347 -8.65 10.61 -12.60
CA LEU A 347 -7.32 10.11 -12.95
C LEU A 347 -7.37 9.51 -14.37
N ALA A 348 -6.56 10.04 -15.28
CA ALA A 348 -6.37 9.50 -16.62
C ALA A 348 -5.80 8.08 -16.53
N SER A 349 -6.56 7.12 -17.03
CA SER A 349 -6.19 5.71 -16.99
C SER A 349 -4.89 5.46 -17.76
N GLY A 350 -3.98 4.67 -17.18
CA GLY A 350 -2.70 4.29 -17.82
C GLY A 350 -1.59 5.36 -17.80
N TYR A 351 -1.80 6.52 -17.18
CA TYR A 351 -0.79 7.58 -17.04
C TYR A 351 -0.46 7.84 -15.57
N ASN A 352 0.24 6.90 -14.96
CA ASN A 352 0.65 6.98 -13.56
C ASN A 352 2.14 7.28 -13.45
N PHE A 353 2.53 7.96 -12.38
CA PHE A 353 3.87 8.46 -12.22
C PHE A 353 4.47 8.14 -10.86
N ALA A 354 5.76 7.89 -10.86
CA ALA A 354 6.56 7.65 -9.68
C ALA A 354 7.81 8.55 -9.65
N ILE A 355 8.17 8.97 -8.44
CA ILE A 355 9.48 9.58 -8.16
C ILE A 355 10.54 8.48 -8.27
N PRO A 356 11.58 8.64 -9.11
CA PRO A 356 12.63 7.64 -9.22
C PRO A 356 13.45 7.54 -7.92
N LEU A 357 14.01 6.36 -7.68
CA LEU A 357 14.83 6.10 -6.50
C LEU A 357 16.04 7.04 -6.39
N SER A 358 16.58 7.54 -7.50
CA SER A 358 17.64 8.55 -7.50
C SER A 358 17.27 9.79 -6.68
N VAL A 359 16.04 10.29 -6.84
CA VAL A 359 15.53 11.43 -6.07
C VAL A 359 15.30 11.04 -4.61
N VAL A 360 14.74 9.84 -4.35
CA VAL A 360 14.54 9.37 -2.96
C VAL A 360 15.87 9.23 -2.22
N ARG A 361 16.94 8.79 -2.90
CA ARG A 361 18.29 8.70 -2.33
C ARG A 361 18.83 10.05 -1.89
N GLU A 362 18.58 11.12 -2.63
CA GLU A 362 18.99 12.47 -2.20
C GLU A 362 18.43 12.82 -0.81
N PHE A 363 17.17 12.43 -0.52
CA PHE A 363 16.57 12.65 0.80
C PHE A 363 17.14 11.71 1.86
N MET A 364 17.43 10.46 1.52
CA MET A 364 18.07 9.51 2.44
C MET A 364 19.47 9.98 2.83
N ASP A 365 20.27 10.43 1.85
CA ASP A 365 21.61 10.97 2.05
C ASP A 365 21.58 12.26 2.89
N ALA A 366 20.66 13.18 2.57
CA ALA A 366 20.47 14.41 3.36
C ALA A 366 20.04 14.13 4.80
N ALA A 367 19.20 13.11 5.00
CA ALA A 367 18.79 12.64 6.33
C ALA A 367 19.87 11.77 7.02
N LYS A 368 20.97 11.45 6.34
CA LYS A 368 22.02 10.53 6.79
C LYS A 368 21.48 9.13 7.15
N VAL A 369 20.44 8.69 6.44
CA VAL A 369 19.81 7.39 6.63
C VAL A 369 20.39 6.42 5.60
N LYS A 370 21.01 5.34 6.07
CA LYS A 370 21.48 4.26 5.21
C LYS A 370 20.40 3.18 5.17
N PRO A 371 19.70 2.96 4.04
CA PRO A 371 18.72 1.90 3.96
C PRO A 371 19.40 0.54 4.14
N SER A 372 18.78 -0.33 4.92
CA SER A 372 19.29 -1.68 5.17
C SER A 372 18.13 -2.60 5.52
N LEU A 373 18.14 -3.80 4.97
CA LEU A 373 17.22 -4.83 5.40
C LEU A 373 17.42 -5.11 6.90
N SER A 374 16.32 -5.21 7.63
CA SER A 374 16.35 -5.67 9.02
C SER A 374 16.79 -7.14 9.07
N GLU A 375 17.34 -7.55 10.21
CA GLU A 375 17.75 -8.95 10.43
C GLU A 375 16.55 -9.91 10.24
N THR A 376 15.37 -9.51 10.73
CA THR A 376 14.13 -10.27 10.53
C THR A 376 13.74 -10.38 9.07
N SER A 377 13.84 -9.30 8.29
CA SER A 377 13.56 -9.37 6.85
C SER A 377 14.59 -10.20 6.10
N LEU A 378 15.88 -10.17 6.47
CA LEU A 378 16.90 -11.03 5.86
C LEU A 378 16.58 -12.51 6.07
N LEU A 379 16.30 -12.91 7.30
CA LEU A 379 15.96 -14.29 7.65
C LEU A 379 14.65 -14.73 7.01
N TYR A 380 13.64 -13.86 7.01
CA TYR A 380 12.35 -14.13 6.40
C TYR A 380 12.47 -14.34 4.89
N ASN A 381 13.22 -13.47 4.20
CA ASN A 381 13.45 -13.57 2.76
C ASN A 381 14.27 -14.83 2.41
N GLU A 382 15.22 -15.23 3.27
CA GLU A 382 15.91 -16.52 3.10
C GLU A 382 14.95 -17.70 3.27
N GLY A 383 14.04 -17.64 4.25
CA GLY A 383 12.98 -18.62 4.46
C GLY A 383 12.06 -18.75 3.25
N LEU A 384 11.59 -17.63 2.71
CA LEU A 384 10.78 -17.59 1.48
C LEU A 384 11.53 -18.18 0.28
N ARG A 385 12.82 -17.86 0.12
CA ARG A 385 13.65 -18.45 -0.93
C ARG A 385 13.70 -19.97 -0.83
N TYR A 386 13.89 -20.52 0.37
CA TYR A 386 13.84 -21.97 0.56
C TYR A 386 12.45 -22.54 0.29
N TYR A 387 11.39 -21.85 0.74
CA TYR A 387 10.01 -22.26 0.53
C TYR A 387 9.68 -22.40 -0.97
N TYR A 388 9.95 -21.36 -1.77
CA TYR A 388 9.69 -21.39 -3.22
C TYR A 388 10.63 -22.33 -3.99
N GLN A 389 11.76 -22.72 -3.41
CA GLN A 389 12.63 -23.77 -3.96
C GLN A 389 12.24 -25.19 -3.53
N ALA A 390 11.17 -25.35 -2.73
CA ALA A 390 10.69 -26.60 -2.14
C ALA A 390 11.66 -27.25 -1.12
N PHE A 391 12.45 -26.44 -0.42
CA PHE A 391 13.25 -26.83 0.75
C PHE A 391 12.52 -26.41 2.05
N TYR A 392 11.33 -26.93 2.26
CA TYR A 392 10.41 -26.54 3.32
C TYR A 392 10.97 -26.75 4.74
N GLU A 393 11.79 -27.78 4.96
CA GLU A 393 12.46 -27.97 6.27
C GLU A 393 13.46 -26.84 6.56
N LYS A 394 14.22 -26.40 5.54
CA LYS A 394 15.13 -25.24 5.68
C LYS A 394 14.35 -23.94 5.84
N ALA A 395 13.25 -23.79 5.09
CA ALA A 395 12.36 -22.64 5.21
C ALA A 395 11.81 -22.51 6.65
N ARG A 396 11.29 -23.60 7.22
CA ARG A 396 10.75 -23.63 8.58
C ARG A 396 11.79 -23.22 9.63
N LYS A 397 13.04 -23.67 9.50
CA LYS A 397 14.12 -23.24 10.40
C LYS A 397 14.34 -21.72 10.34
N ARG A 398 14.41 -21.15 9.14
CA ARG A 398 14.55 -19.69 9.00
C ARG A 398 13.35 -18.92 9.52
N PHE A 399 12.14 -19.41 9.32
CA PHE A 399 10.95 -18.79 9.92
C PHE A 399 10.95 -18.91 11.45
N ALA A 400 11.51 -19.96 12.03
CA ALA A 400 11.70 -20.04 13.48
C ALA A 400 12.69 -18.97 13.98
N ASP A 401 13.82 -18.77 13.28
CA ASP A 401 14.78 -17.69 13.60
C ASP A 401 14.09 -16.30 13.56
N VAL A 402 13.18 -16.07 12.60
CA VAL A 402 12.37 -14.83 12.55
C VAL A 402 11.45 -14.71 13.76
N ALA A 403 10.82 -15.81 14.20
CA ALA A 403 9.89 -15.80 15.33
C ALA A 403 10.58 -15.43 16.66
N GLU A 404 11.86 -15.76 16.82
CA GLU A 404 12.66 -15.39 17.99
C GLU A 404 12.90 -13.87 18.06
N LEU A 405 13.10 -13.23 16.90
CA LEU A 405 13.39 -11.80 16.81
C LEU A 405 12.13 -10.92 16.73
N ASN A 406 11.08 -11.42 16.08
CA ASN A 406 9.79 -10.76 15.91
C ASN A 406 8.69 -11.81 15.68
N SER A 407 8.11 -12.31 16.77
CA SER A 407 7.00 -13.29 16.73
C SER A 407 5.75 -12.76 16.03
N ASN A 408 5.61 -11.44 15.90
CA ASN A 408 4.48 -10.78 15.27
C ASN A 408 4.73 -10.42 13.78
N TYR A 409 5.80 -10.95 13.18
CA TYR A 409 6.15 -10.66 11.79
C TYR A 409 5.01 -11.07 10.84
N PRO A 410 4.55 -10.18 9.92
CA PRO A 410 3.41 -10.46 9.06
C PRO A 410 3.58 -11.74 8.23
N ARG A 411 2.53 -12.57 8.17
CA ARG A 411 2.47 -13.85 7.45
C ARG A 411 3.52 -14.87 7.87
N LEU A 412 4.18 -14.70 9.00
CA LEU A 412 5.17 -15.66 9.48
C LEU A 412 4.54 -17.04 9.74
N GLN A 413 3.46 -17.07 10.52
CA GLN A 413 2.77 -18.31 10.87
C GLN A 413 2.10 -18.98 9.66
N HIS A 414 1.67 -18.19 8.69
CA HIS A 414 1.17 -18.69 7.41
C HIS A 414 2.22 -19.56 6.70
N TYR A 415 3.43 -19.04 6.50
CA TYR A 415 4.48 -19.81 5.79
C TYR A 415 5.05 -20.96 6.62
N ILE A 416 5.09 -20.85 7.96
CA ILE A 416 5.41 -21.99 8.83
C ILE A 416 4.39 -23.12 8.62
N THR A 417 3.10 -22.79 8.61
CA THR A 417 2.01 -23.75 8.44
C THR A 417 2.05 -24.40 7.06
N LEU A 418 2.18 -23.60 6.00
CA LEU A 418 2.30 -24.11 4.63
C LEU A 418 3.54 -25.01 4.46
N SER A 419 4.69 -24.60 5.01
CA SER A 419 5.91 -25.41 4.98
C SER A 419 5.67 -26.77 5.64
N LYS A 420 5.01 -26.79 6.81
CA LYS A 420 4.67 -28.03 7.51
C LYS A 420 3.76 -28.92 6.67
N GLN A 421 2.68 -28.38 6.11
CA GLN A 421 1.77 -29.14 5.25
C GLN A 421 2.49 -29.75 4.05
N LYS A 422 3.42 -29.01 3.44
CA LYS A 422 4.23 -29.49 2.31
C LYS A 422 5.25 -30.56 2.71
N ILE A 423 5.82 -30.47 3.90
CA ILE A 423 6.67 -31.52 4.47
C ILE A 423 5.85 -32.79 4.73
N ASP A 424 4.69 -32.66 5.38
CA ASP A 424 3.79 -33.77 5.70
C ASP A 424 3.28 -34.46 4.42
N ALA A 425 3.09 -33.72 3.34
CA ALA A 425 2.76 -34.23 2.00
C ALA A 425 3.94 -34.87 1.25
N GLY A 426 5.15 -34.85 1.81
CA GLY A 426 6.35 -35.43 1.20
C GLY A 426 6.92 -34.63 0.03
N GLU A 427 6.56 -33.34 -0.09
CA GLU A 427 7.01 -32.47 -1.19
C GLU A 427 8.38 -31.81 -0.95
N ASP A 428 9.00 -32.04 0.22
CA ASP A 428 10.30 -31.46 0.56
C ASP A 428 11.47 -32.10 -0.21
N LYS A 429 12.15 -31.29 -1.04
CA LYS A 429 13.31 -31.73 -1.83
C LYS A 429 14.52 -32.08 -0.98
N GLY A 430 14.67 -31.47 0.20
CA GLY A 430 15.78 -31.78 1.11
C GLY A 430 15.74 -33.23 1.58
N SER A 431 14.55 -33.67 1.95
CA SER A 431 14.24 -35.03 2.40
C SER A 431 14.37 -36.04 1.26
N PHE A 432 13.97 -35.66 0.04
CA PHE A 432 14.17 -36.47 -1.17
C PHE A 432 15.66 -36.74 -1.42
N ILE A 433 16.50 -35.69 -1.45
CA ILE A 433 17.94 -35.84 -1.70
C ILE A 433 18.58 -36.76 -0.64
N GLN A 434 18.27 -36.57 0.64
CA GLN A 434 18.81 -37.45 1.70
C GLN A 434 18.36 -38.91 1.56
N LYS A 435 17.07 -39.15 1.27
CA LYS A 435 16.52 -40.50 1.13
C LYS A 435 17.16 -41.28 -0.01
N TYR A 436 17.36 -40.65 -1.16
CA TYR A 436 17.96 -41.31 -2.33
C TYR A 436 19.48 -41.29 -2.31
N PHE A 437 20.13 -40.35 -1.62
CA PHE A 437 21.58 -40.33 -1.46
C PHE A 437 22.11 -41.61 -0.79
N PHE A 438 21.50 -42.05 0.30
CA PHE A 438 21.89 -43.30 0.95
C PHE A 438 21.59 -44.54 0.10
N GLN A 439 20.49 -44.53 -0.66
CA GLN A 439 20.16 -45.63 -1.58
C GLN A 439 21.16 -45.71 -2.73
N ILE A 440 21.52 -44.59 -3.34
CA ILE A 440 22.50 -44.52 -4.43
C ILE A 440 23.89 -44.94 -3.93
N ILE A 441 24.33 -44.46 -2.76
CA ILE A 441 25.60 -44.89 -2.17
C ILE A 441 25.60 -46.39 -1.86
N SER A 442 24.49 -46.92 -1.32
CA SER A 442 24.37 -48.35 -1.04
C SER A 442 24.49 -49.18 -2.32
N VAL A 443 23.83 -48.75 -3.40
CA VAL A 443 23.91 -49.39 -4.72
C VAL A 443 25.34 -49.31 -5.27
N ILE A 444 26.00 -48.16 -5.19
CA ILE A 444 27.39 -47.98 -5.64
C ILE A 444 28.33 -48.91 -4.86
N LEU A 445 28.19 -49.01 -3.53
CA LEU A 445 29.00 -49.88 -2.70
C LEU A 445 28.82 -51.36 -3.06
N VAL A 446 27.58 -51.78 -3.37
CA VAL A 446 27.30 -53.14 -3.85
C VAL A 446 28.00 -53.41 -5.19
N PHE A 447 27.88 -52.49 -6.15
CA PHE A 447 28.54 -52.63 -7.46
C PHE A 447 30.07 -52.65 -7.35
N VAL A 448 30.66 -51.80 -6.50
CA VAL A 448 32.09 -51.80 -6.21
C VAL A 448 32.52 -53.12 -5.55
N GLY A 449 31.74 -53.62 -4.57
CA GLY A 449 31.99 -54.90 -3.92
C GLY A 449 31.97 -56.08 -4.91
N VAL A 450 30.98 -56.13 -5.80
CA VAL A 450 30.88 -57.15 -6.86
C VAL A 450 32.06 -57.05 -7.83
N TYR A 451 32.45 -55.83 -8.24
CA TYR A 451 33.59 -55.62 -9.12
C TYR A 451 34.91 -56.08 -8.48
N VAL A 452 35.15 -55.73 -7.22
CA VAL A 452 36.34 -56.17 -6.46
C VAL A 452 36.34 -57.69 -6.29
N TYR A 453 35.21 -58.29 -5.95
CA TYR A 453 35.07 -59.75 -5.84
C TYR A 453 35.37 -60.45 -7.17
N TYR A 454 34.85 -59.93 -8.28
CA TYR A 454 35.08 -60.49 -9.61
C TYR A 454 36.56 -60.37 -10.01
N ARG A 455 37.21 -59.24 -9.72
CA ARG A 455 38.66 -59.05 -9.95
C ARG A 455 39.51 -59.96 -9.07
N TRP A 456 39.13 -60.16 -7.81
CA TRP A 456 39.80 -61.09 -6.89
C TRP A 456 39.67 -62.55 -7.34
N LYS A 457 38.47 -62.97 -7.76
CA LYS A 457 38.23 -64.32 -8.29
C LYS A 457 39.04 -64.56 -9.57
N LYS A 458 39.02 -63.61 -10.52
CA LYS A 458 39.78 -63.71 -11.76
C LYS A 458 41.30 -63.74 -11.56
N GLY A 459 41.80 -63.12 -10.49
CA GLY A 459 43.22 -63.20 -10.08
C GLY A 459 43.63 -64.51 -9.40
N LYS A 460 42.67 -65.35 -8.97
CA LYS A 460 42.95 -66.71 -8.46
C LYS A 460 42.98 -67.77 -9.57
N ASP A 461 42.33 -67.50 -10.70
CA ASP A 461 42.22 -68.43 -11.82
C ASP A 461 43.35 -68.26 -12.87
N GLU A 462 44.32 -67.36 -12.65
CA GLU A 462 45.56 -67.32 -13.44
C GLU A 462 46.59 -68.29 -12.85
N PRO A 463 46.94 -69.40 -13.54
CA PRO A 463 48.03 -70.24 -13.10
C PRO A 463 49.33 -69.45 -13.20
N TYR A 464 50.13 -69.46 -12.13
CA TYR A 464 51.52 -69.00 -12.12
C TYR A 464 52.25 -69.63 -13.31
N ARG A 465 52.44 -68.87 -14.39
CA ARG A 465 53.44 -69.19 -15.42
C ARG A 465 54.76 -68.64 -14.90
N ALA A 466 55.60 -69.58 -14.44
CA ALA A 466 57.01 -69.40 -14.14
C ALA A 466 57.79 -68.89 -15.36
#